data_AF-A0AAJ4AU60-F1
#
_entry.id   AF-A0AAJ4AU60-F1
#
_cell.length_a   1.000
_cell.length_b   1.000
_cell.length_c   1.000
_cell.angle_alpha   90.00
_cell.angle_beta   90.00
_cell.angle_gamma   90.00
#
_symmetry.space_group_name_H-M   'P 1'
#
loop_
_entity.id
_entity.type
_entity.pdbx_description
1 polymer ?
#
loop_
_entity_poly.entity_id
_entity_poly.type
_entity_poly.pdbx_seq_one_letter_code
_entity_poly.pdbx_strand_id
1 'polypeptide(L)'
;MNQVKSSFQIVAATVSTLYFSLFAYGAFLFIQQFESIFDSFEAELPIQTSILLGSYRYWGVLGLISAFVLYKVNKGKSSRSMKLLIWLFVLSLLLVPFAIWGVYSPVQEGSGQPAT
;
A
#
# COMPACT_ATOMS: atom_id res chain seq x y z
N MET A 1 33.55 -7.35 -3.23
CA MET A 1 32.58 -6.55 -2.43
C MET A 1 31.53 -5.82 -3.29
N ASN A 2 31.90 -5.17 -4.41
CA ASN A 2 30.93 -4.44 -5.26
C ASN A 2 29.90 -5.31 -5.99
N GLN A 3 30.29 -6.49 -6.49
CA GLN A 3 29.33 -7.39 -7.16
C GLN A 3 28.27 -7.94 -6.20
N VAL A 4 28.67 -8.39 -5.00
CA VAL A 4 27.74 -8.89 -3.97
C VAL A 4 26.71 -7.81 -3.58
N LYS A 5 27.17 -6.56 -3.42
CA LYS A 5 26.31 -5.40 -3.12
C LYS A 5 25.32 -5.11 -4.26
N SER A 6 25.74 -5.23 -5.51
CA SER A 6 24.88 -5.05 -6.68
C SER A 6 23.82 -6.15 -6.80
N SER A 7 24.20 -7.42 -6.60
CA SER A 7 23.27 -8.55 -6.65
C SER A 7 22.21 -8.46 -5.56
N PHE A 8 22.59 -8.10 -4.34
CA PHE A 8 21.65 -7.90 -3.23
C PHE A 8 20.64 -6.79 -3.51
N GLN A 9 21.08 -5.67 -4.10
CA GLN A 9 20.18 -4.56 -4.45
C GLN A 9 19.16 -4.95 -5.52
N ILE A 10 19.56 -5.76 -6.51
CA ILE A 10 18.66 -6.28 -7.53
C ILE A 10 17.61 -7.20 -6.88
N VAL A 11 18.05 -8.15 -6.05
CA VAL A 11 17.12 -9.08 -5.36
C VAL A 11 16.13 -8.31 -4.48
N ALA A 12 16.61 -7.37 -3.66
CA ALA A 12 15.76 -6.57 -2.80
C ALA A 12 14.76 -5.71 -3.61
N ALA A 13 15.20 -5.08 -4.70
CA ALA A 13 14.31 -4.32 -5.57
C ALA A 13 13.26 -5.20 -6.25
N THR A 14 13.62 -6.42 -6.67
CA THR A 14 12.69 -7.39 -7.27
C THR A 14 11.65 -7.84 -6.24
N VAL A 15 12.07 -8.23 -5.04
CA VAL A 15 11.17 -8.65 -3.96
C VAL A 15 10.21 -7.53 -3.59
N SER A 16 10.69 -6.29 -3.44
CA SER A 16 9.83 -5.15 -3.17
C SER A 16 8.85 -4.87 -4.31
N THR A 17 9.30 -4.98 -5.57
CA THR A 17 8.41 -4.77 -6.72
C THR A 17 7.29 -5.80 -6.75
N LEU A 18 7.60 -7.06 -6.49
CA LEU A 18 6.59 -8.12 -6.38
C LEU A 18 5.62 -7.85 -5.23
N TYR A 19 6.15 -7.50 -4.04
CA TYR A 19 5.34 -7.17 -2.87
C TYR A 19 4.34 -6.02 -3.16
N PHE A 20 4.84 -4.89 -3.68
CA PHE A 20 3.98 -3.75 -3.98
C PHE A 20 2.98 -4.02 -5.09
N SER A 21 3.37 -4.80 -6.10
CA SER A 21 2.46 -5.16 -7.21
C SER A 21 1.36 -6.09 -6.75
N LEU A 22 1.68 -7.10 -5.93
CA LEU A 22 0.69 -8.03 -5.37
C LEU A 22 -0.29 -7.29 -4.46
N PHE A 23 0.22 -6.37 -3.63
CA PHE A 23 -0.61 -5.60 -2.73
C PHE A 23 -1.48 -4.58 -3.48
N ALA A 24 -0.96 -3.93 -4.51
CA ALA A 24 -1.75 -3.05 -5.39
C ALA A 24 -2.87 -3.82 -6.10
N TYR A 25 -2.59 -5.03 -6.57
CA TYR A 25 -3.59 -5.91 -7.17
C TYR A 25 -4.67 -6.33 -6.15
N GLY A 26 -4.25 -6.74 -4.95
CA GLY A 26 -5.17 -7.04 -3.86
C GLY A 26 -6.05 -5.84 -3.51
N ALA A 27 -5.44 -4.67 -3.32
CA ALA A 27 -6.14 -3.42 -3.08
C ALA A 27 -7.19 -3.14 -4.18
N PHE A 28 -6.83 -3.28 -5.46
CA PHE A 28 -7.76 -3.05 -6.56
C PHE A 28 -9.01 -3.95 -6.49
N LEU A 29 -8.85 -5.24 -6.23
CA LEU A 29 -9.98 -6.18 -6.13
C LEU A 29 -10.83 -5.94 -4.87
N PHE A 30 -10.18 -5.80 -3.71
CA PHE A 30 -10.89 -5.63 -2.44
C PHE A 30 -11.62 -4.28 -2.37
N ILE A 31 -11.06 -3.21 -2.92
CA ILE A 31 -11.71 -1.89 -2.99
C ILE A 31 -13.00 -1.97 -3.82
N GLN A 32 -12.95 -2.57 -5.02
CA GLN A 32 -14.15 -2.70 -5.86
C GLN A 32 -15.23 -3.53 -5.17
N GLN A 33 -14.83 -4.61 -4.50
CA GLN A 33 -15.77 -5.45 -3.78
C GLN A 33 -16.41 -4.72 -2.59
N PHE A 34 -15.63 -3.91 -1.86
CA PHE A 34 -16.15 -3.06 -0.78
C PHE A 34 -17.11 -2.00 -1.30
N GLU A 35 -16.74 -1.27 -2.35
CA GLU A 35 -17.61 -0.25 -2.97
C GLU A 35 -18.94 -0.88 -3.41
N SER A 36 -18.91 -2.04 -4.05
CA SER A 36 -20.13 -2.76 -4.48
C SER A 36 -21.02 -3.19 -3.30
N ILE A 37 -20.45 -3.54 -2.15
CA ILE A 37 -21.22 -3.92 -0.96
C ILE A 37 -21.89 -2.68 -0.36
N PHE A 38 -21.17 -1.57 -0.23
CA PHE A 38 -21.73 -0.33 0.33
C PHE A 38 -22.78 0.32 -0.58
N ASP A 39 -22.56 0.30 -1.89
CA ASP A 39 -23.56 0.74 -2.86
C ASP A 39 -24.87 -0.07 -2.73
N SER A 40 -24.79 -1.36 -2.39
CA SER A 40 -25.97 -2.20 -2.18
C SER A 40 -26.80 -1.83 -0.93
N PHE A 41 -26.21 -1.06 0.00
CA PHE A 41 -26.89 -0.53 1.18
C PHE A 41 -27.45 0.88 0.97
N GLU A 42 -27.31 1.46 -0.23
CA GLU A 42 -27.67 2.85 -0.54
C GLU A 42 -27.09 3.89 0.46
N ALA A 43 -25.99 3.52 1.12
CA ALA A 43 -25.40 4.29 2.21
C ALA A 43 -24.07 4.91 1.78
N GLU A 44 -23.87 6.19 2.10
CA GLU A 44 -22.57 6.83 1.91
C GLU A 44 -21.52 6.17 2.81
N LEU A 45 -20.34 5.91 2.25
CA LEU A 45 -19.21 5.37 3.00
C LEU A 45 -18.83 6.33 4.15
N PRO A 46 -18.62 5.82 5.38
CA PRO A 46 -18.08 6.64 6.46
C PRO A 46 -16.79 7.34 6.01
N ILE A 47 -16.61 8.60 6.44
CA ILE A 47 -15.48 9.44 6.01
C ILE A 47 -14.13 8.72 6.21
N GLN A 48 -13.98 8.00 7.33
CA GLN A 48 -12.79 7.20 7.64
C GLN A 48 -12.54 6.10 6.60
N THR A 49 -13.59 5.37 6.19
CA THR A 49 -13.54 4.30 5.18
C THR A 49 -13.27 4.87 3.79
N SER A 50 -13.86 6.02 3.45
CA SER A 50 -13.60 6.72 2.17
C SER A 50 -12.15 7.18 2.05
N ILE A 51 -11.58 7.76 3.11
CA ILE A 51 -10.16 8.16 3.16
C ILE A 51 -9.26 6.92 3.03
N LEU A 52 -9.63 5.82 3.66
CA LEU A 52 -8.89 4.56 3.58
C LEU A 52 -8.90 3.99 2.14
N LEU A 53 -10.07 3.87 1.52
CA LEU A 53 -10.26 3.43 0.14
C LEU A 53 -9.46 4.30 -0.83
N GLY A 54 -9.55 5.63 -0.66
CA GLY A 54 -8.76 6.59 -1.44
C GLY A 54 -7.26 6.38 -1.29
N SER A 55 -6.77 6.18 -0.06
CA SER A 55 -5.35 5.93 0.22
C SER A 55 -4.84 4.63 -0.41
N TYR A 56 -5.68 3.58 -0.43
CA TYR A 56 -5.35 2.30 -1.05
C TYR A 56 -5.32 2.37 -2.59
N ARG A 57 -6.09 3.26 -3.24
CA ARG A 57 -5.94 3.51 -4.69
C ARG A 57 -4.54 4.02 -5.04
N TYR A 58 -3.88 4.75 -4.14
CA TYR A 58 -2.52 5.24 -4.35
C TYR A 58 -1.42 4.20 -4.11
N TRP A 59 -1.73 3.02 -3.55
CA TRP A 59 -0.76 1.94 -3.43
C TRP A 59 -0.27 1.41 -4.78
N GLY A 60 -1.09 1.49 -5.83
CA GLY A 60 -0.66 1.18 -7.21
C GLY A 60 0.49 2.07 -7.67
N VAL A 61 0.53 3.34 -7.22
CA VAL A 61 1.62 4.26 -7.52
C VAL A 61 2.93 3.81 -6.84
N LEU A 62 2.86 3.25 -5.63
CA LEU A 62 4.04 2.67 -4.95
C LEU A 62 4.61 1.50 -5.75
N GLY A 63 3.75 0.66 -6.33
CA GLY A 63 4.13 -0.40 -7.26
C GLY A 63 4.91 0.13 -8.46
N LEU A 64 4.40 1.17 -9.14
CA LEU A 64 5.09 1.79 -10.28
C LEU A 64 6.45 2.39 -9.91
N ILE A 65 6.54 3.07 -8.75
CA ILE A 65 7.80 3.65 -8.28
C ILE A 65 8.81 2.55 -7.97
N SER A 66 8.38 1.43 -7.37
CA SER A 66 9.27 0.30 -7.09
C SER A 66 9.81 -0.35 -8.38
N ALA A 67 8.97 -0.52 -9.40
CA ALA A 67 9.39 -1.01 -10.72
C ALA A 67 10.41 -0.04 -11.39
N PHE A 68 10.19 1.27 -11.26
CA PHE A 68 11.15 2.27 -11.75
C PHE A 68 12.49 2.20 -11.02
N VAL A 69 12.48 1.94 -9.70
CA VAL A 69 13.72 1.73 -8.93
C VAL A 69 14.43 0.46 -9.39
N LEU A 70 13.72 -0.66 -9.58
CA LEU A 70 14.30 -1.90 -10.10
C LEU A 70 15.00 -1.66 -11.45
N TYR A 71 14.35 -0.93 -12.36
CA TYR A 71 14.94 -0.55 -13.64
C TYR A 71 16.24 0.26 -13.48
N LYS A 72 16.27 1.26 -12.57
CA LYS A 72 17.47 2.07 -12.32
C LYS A 72 18.61 1.29 -11.65
N VAL A 73 18.27 0.41 -10.71
CA VAL A 73 19.24 -0.45 -10.01
C VAL A 73 19.87 -1.43 -11.00
N ASN A 74 19.07 -2.01 -11.90
CA ASN A 74 19.57 -2.91 -12.94
C ASN A 74 20.54 -2.21 -13.92
N LYS A 75 20.36 -0.90 -14.17
CA LYS A 75 21.31 -0.07 -14.95
C LYS A 75 22.52 0.44 -14.15
N GLY A 76 22.78 -0.07 -12.95
CA GLY A 76 23.96 0.30 -12.15
C GLY A 76 23.89 1.69 -11.48
N LYS A 77 22.76 2.40 -11.54
CA LYS A 77 22.55 3.70 -10.87
C LYS A 77 21.88 3.48 -9.51
N SER A 78 22.67 3.08 -8.50
CA SER A 78 22.12 2.29 -7.38
C SER A 78 21.92 3.03 -6.04
N SER A 79 22.75 4.01 -5.65
CA SER A 79 22.74 4.49 -4.25
C SER A 79 21.52 5.32 -3.85
N ARG A 80 21.09 6.28 -4.69
CA ARG A 80 19.92 7.14 -4.41
C ARG A 80 18.61 6.38 -4.56
N SER A 81 18.53 5.49 -5.55
CA SER A 81 17.35 4.68 -5.84
C SER A 81 17.05 3.70 -4.69
N MET A 82 18.09 3.13 -4.07
CA MET A 82 17.92 2.22 -2.94
C MET A 82 17.41 2.91 -1.67
N LYS A 83 17.86 4.15 -1.39
CA LYS A 83 17.30 4.95 -0.28
C LYS A 83 15.80 5.19 -0.47
N LEU A 84 15.39 5.48 -1.70
CA LEU A 84 13.99 5.69 -2.07
C LEU A 84 13.16 4.43 -1.82
N LEU A 85 13.68 3.25 -2.20
CA LEU A 85 13.02 1.96 -1.99
C LEU A 85 12.87 1.60 -0.50
N ILE A 86 13.90 1.85 0.31
CA ILE A 86 13.83 1.69 1.77
C ILE A 86 12.76 2.62 2.34
N TRP A 87 12.73 3.88 1.90
CA TRP A 87 11.75 4.85 2.39
C TRP A 87 10.32 4.45 2.03
N LEU A 88 10.09 3.96 0.80
CA LEU A 88 8.80 3.41 0.37
C LEU A 88 8.39 2.19 1.18
N PHE A 89 9.35 1.32 1.50
CA PHE A 89 9.08 0.14 2.34
C PHE A 89 8.66 0.53 3.76
N VAL A 90 9.34 1.51 4.37
CA VAL A 90 8.95 2.04 5.69
C VAL A 90 7.56 2.70 5.62
N LEU A 91 7.31 3.51 4.60
CA LEU A 91 6.00 4.13 4.37
C LEU A 91 4.90 3.06 4.23
N SER A 92 5.17 1.99 3.48
CA SER A 92 4.28 0.84 3.32
C SER A 92 3.90 0.20 4.64
N LEU A 93 4.88 0.01 5.53
CA LEU A 93 4.64 -0.58 6.85
C LEU A 93 3.81 0.34 7.76
N LEU A 94 3.98 1.66 7.64
CA LEU A 94 3.19 2.64 8.38
C LEU A 94 1.74 2.72 7.90
N LEU A 95 1.48 2.40 6.62
CA LEU A 95 0.13 2.37 6.07
C LEU A 95 -0.70 1.18 6.58
N VAL A 96 -0.05 0.09 7.03
CA VAL A 96 -0.75 -1.08 7.59
C VAL A 96 -1.52 -0.76 8.88
N PRO A 97 -0.92 -0.19 9.96
CA PRO A 97 -1.66 0.18 11.16
C PRO A 97 -2.69 1.28 10.89
N PHE A 98 -2.42 2.21 9.95
CA PHE A 98 -3.42 3.17 9.50
C PHE A 98 -4.63 2.49 8.87
N ALA A 99 -4.42 1.43 8.11
CA ALA A 99 -5.49 0.64 7.53
C ALA A 99 -6.32 -0.10 8.57
N ILE A 100 -5.64 -0.76 9.52
CA ILE A 100 -6.32 -1.42 10.65
C ILE A 100 -7.18 -0.39 11.39
N TRP A 101 -6.62 0.78 11.72
CA TRP A 101 -7.38 1.84 12.38
C TRP A 101 -8.59 2.30 11.55
N GLY A 102 -8.42 2.55 10.24
CA GLY A 102 -9.51 2.99 9.36
C GLY A 102 -10.64 1.96 9.18
N VAL A 103 -10.34 0.66 9.26
CA VAL A 103 -11.35 -0.41 9.19
C VAL A 103 -12.09 -0.57 10.52
N TYR A 104 -11.39 -0.47 11.66
CA TYR A 104 -11.98 -0.74 12.98
C TYR A 104 -12.57 0.50 13.67
N SER A 105 -12.18 1.71 13.29
CA SER A 105 -12.72 2.96 13.87
C SER A 105 -14.25 3.07 13.79
N PRO A 106 -14.90 2.81 12.63
CA PRO A 106 -16.36 2.89 12.53
C PRO A 106 -17.08 1.87 13.44
N VAL A 107 -16.48 0.69 13.62
CA VAL A 107 -17.03 -0.39 14.47
C VAL A 107 -16.98 0.01 15.95
N GLN A 108 -15.91 0.68 16.38
CA GLN A 108 -15.78 1.15 17.76
C GLN A 108 -16.77 2.28 18.07
N GLU A 109 -16.94 3.25 17.16
CA GLU A 109 -17.90 4.34 17.32
C GLU A 109 -19.36 3.82 17.41
N GLY A 110 -19.72 2.83 16.60
CA GLY A 110 -21.05 2.19 16.65
C GLY A 110 -21.30 1.35 17.91
N SER A 111 -20.25 0.84 18.56
CA SER A 111 -20.35 0.03 19.78
C SER A 111 -20.43 0.84 21.09
N GLY A 112 -20.20 2.16 21.02
CA GLY A 112 -20.13 3.05 22.18
C GLY A 112 -21.42 3.84 22.49
N GLN A 113 -22.45 3.75 21.65
CA GLN A 113 -23.66 4.55 21.82
C GLN A 113 -24.80 3.66 22.37
N PRO A 114 -25.24 3.83 23.63
CA PRO A 114 -26.46 3.18 24.08
C PRO A 114 -27.61 3.73 23.24
N ALA A 115 -28.42 2.83 22.68
CA ALA A 115 -29.67 3.19 22.04
C ALA A 115 -30.52 4.02 23.03
N THR A 116 -30.67 5.31 22.75
CA THR A 116 -31.66 6.18 23.38
C THR A 116 -32.98 6.07 22.66
#